data_AF-A0A7Y9KK95-F1
#
_entry.id   AF-A0A7Y9KK95-F1
#
_cell.length_a   1.000
_cell.length_b   1.000
_cell.length_c   1.000
_cell.angle_alpha   90.00
_cell.angle_beta   90.00
_cell.angle_gamma   90.00
#
_symmetry.space_group_name_H-M   'P 1'
#
loop_
_entity.id
_entity.type
_entity.pdbx_description
1 polymer ?
#
loop_
_entity_poly.entity_id
_entity_poly.type
_entity_poly.pdbx_seq_one_letter_code
_entity_poly.pdbx_strand_id
1 'polypeptide(L)'
;MAPRLRFDRGARYGAAIVGMLATTYLASATDFSAIVQSESYAGTIRTDVPLVNIVQFLLIVGGMVASLALLPTPGMRRVGGVTLVCVTLFLWATLGLERGVGNIHEPDALWAFVLDQGFVTLLAAVGGWVIARGRHPLSWIVVIVAIVPPIVGPALIEADFTTGGYALVIQAIVVFGGLAAVWAAAWIDRLLERRQAGSSSTSR
;
A
#
# COMPACT_ATOMS: atom_id res chain seq x y z
N MET A 1 -26.91 4.47 33.56
CA MET A 1 -26.48 5.08 32.27
C MET A 1 -25.33 4.23 31.72
N ALA A 2 -25.50 3.61 30.56
CA ALA A 2 -24.40 2.86 29.94
C ALA A 2 -23.30 3.85 29.50
N PRO A 3 -22.02 3.62 29.85
CA PRO A 3 -20.94 4.49 29.38
C PRO A 3 -20.92 4.46 27.85
N ARG A 4 -21.13 5.63 27.23
CA ARG A 4 -20.94 5.77 25.77
C ARG A 4 -19.46 5.60 25.49
N LEU A 5 -19.07 4.41 25.03
CA LEU A 5 -17.73 4.13 24.48
C LEU A 5 -17.54 5.06 23.27
N ARG A 6 -16.95 6.23 23.53
CA ARG A 6 -16.62 7.19 22.48
C ARG A 6 -15.43 6.63 21.72
N PHE A 7 -15.54 6.58 20.40
CA PHE A 7 -14.43 6.20 19.53
C PHE A 7 -13.33 7.26 19.65
N ASP A 8 -12.39 6.98 20.54
CA ASP A 8 -11.39 7.94 20.99
C ASP A 8 -10.26 8.06 19.97
N ARG A 9 -9.30 8.94 20.25
CA ARG A 9 -8.19 9.18 19.34
C ARG A 9 -7.34 7.92 19.13
N GLY A 10 -7.17 7.13 20.19
CA GLY A 10 -6.44 5.86 20.15
C GLY A 10 -7.15 4.83 19.27
N ALA A 11 -8.45 4.60 19.50
CA ALA A 11 -9.25 3.66 18.71
C ALA A 11 -9.28 4.05 17.22
N ARG A 12 -9.40 5.34 16.90
CA ARG A 12 -9.35 5.83 15.50
C ARG A 12 -8.02 5.52 14.82
N TYR A 13 -6.92 5.72 15.55
CA TYR A 13 -5.59 5.45 15.01
C TYR A 13 -5.35 3.95 14.83
N GLY A 14 -5.74 3.14 15.82
CA GLY A 14 -5.66 1.68 15.74
C GLY A 14 -6.51 1.12 14.60
N ALA A 15 -7.76 1.57 14.48
CA ALA A 15 -8.65 1.16 13.41
C ALA A 15 -8.13 1.56 12.02
N ALA A 16 -7.53 2.75 11.89
CA ALA A 16 -6.88 3.17 10.64
C ALA A 16 -5.72 2.26 10.26
N ILE A 17 -4.88 1.85 11.22
CA ILE A 17 -3.77 0.92 10.97
C ILE A 17 -4.30 -0.46 10.58
N VAL A 18 -5.24 -1.01 11.33
CA VAL A 18 -5.81 -2.34 11.06
C VAL A 18 -6.53 -2.36 9.72
N GLY A 19 -7.35 -1.35 9.43
CA GLY A 19 -8.04 -1.21 8.15
C GLY A 19 -7.04 -1.10 6.99
N MET A 20 -5.97 -0.32 7.17
CA MET A 20 -4.93 -0.20 6.16
C MET A 20 -4.22 -1.55 5.93
N LEU A 21 -3.80 -2.24 6.99
CA LEU A 21 -3.15 -3.56 6.88
C LEU A 21 -4.06 -4.61 6.23
N ALA A 22 -5.34 -4.66 6.62
CA ALA A 22 -6.31 -5.58 6.02
C ALA A 22 -6.50 -5.29 4.52
N THR A 23 -6.60 -4.01 4.16
CA THR A 23 -6.75 -3.62 2.76
C THR A 23 -5.47 -3.83 1.95
N THR A 24 -4.31 -3.64 2.58
CA THR A 24 -2.99 -3.94 1.99
C THR A 24 -2.85 -5.43 1.71
N TYR A 25 -3.27 -6.28 2.65
CA TYR A 25 -3.33 -7.72 2.43
C TYR A 25 -4.27 -8.07 1.26
N LEU A 26 -5.50 -7.55 1.26
CA LEU A 26 -6.45 -7.76 0.17
C LEU A 26 -5.89 -7.32 -1.18
N ALA A 27 -5.19 -6.18 -1.22
CA ALA A 27 -4.53 -5.66 -2.42
C ALA A 27 -3.43 -6.61 -2.93
N SER A 28 -2.64 -7.22 -2.05
CA SER A 28 -1.61 -8.19 -2.44
C SER A 28 -2.12 -9.60 -2.74
N ALA A 29 -3.30 -9.96 -2.20
CA ALA A 29 -3.87 -11.30 -2.34
C ALA A 29 -4.86 -11.41 -3.52
N THR A 30 -5.37 -10.28 -3.99
CA THR A 30 -6.27 -10.24 -5.16
C THR A 30 -5.46 -10.43 -6.44
N ASP A 31 -5.86 -11.40 -7.26
CA ASP A 31 -5.30 -11.58 -8.60
C ASP A 31 -6.04 -10.69 -9.61
N PHE A 32 -5.35 -9.67 -10.12
CA PHE A 32 -5.88 -8.75 -11.12
C PHE A 32 -5.55 -9.16 -12.56
N SER A 33 -4.87 -10.28 -12.78
CA SER A 33 -4.47 -10.75 -14.11
C SER A 33 -5.65 -10.93 -15.07
N ALA A 34 -6.82 -11.30 -14.53
CA ALA A 34 -8.01 -11.48 -15.35
C ALA A 34 -8.62 -10.15 -15.86
N ILE A 35 -8.30 -8.99 -15.27
CA ILE A 35 -8.65 -7.68 -15.89
C ILE A 35 -7.92 -7.56 -17.22
N VAL A 36 -6.60 -7.80 -17.21
CA VAL A 36 -5.74 -7.71 -18.40
C VAL A 36 -6.17 -8.73 -19.46
N GLN A 37 -6.39 -9.98 -19.07
CA GLN A 37 -6.81 -11.02 -20.00
C GLN A 37 -8.19 -10.74 -20.62
N SER A 38 -9.14 -10.18 -19.85
CA SER A 38 -10.48 -9.90 -20.37
C SER A 38 -10.51 -8.83 -21.46
N GLU A 39 -9.63 -7.84 -21.38
CA GLU A 39 -9.47 -6.80 -22.40
C GLU A 39 -8.76 -7.35 -23.65
N SER A 40 -7.74 -8.21 -23.48
CA SER A 40 -7.04 -8.85 -24.60
C SER A 40 -7.91 -9.87 -25.37
N TYR A 41 -8.92 -10.46 -24.74
CA TYR A 41 -9.82 -11.46 -25.35
C TYR A 41 -11.27 -10.97 -25.52
N ALA A 42 -11.50 -9.66 -25.44
CA ALA A 42 -12.80 -9.02 -25.53
C ALA A 42 -13.60 -9.55 -26.75
N GLY A 43 -14.59 -10.41 -26.49
CA GLY A 43 -15.46 -11.04 -27.49
C GLY A 43 -15.47 -12.57 -27.53
N THR A 44 -14.51 -13.26 -26.91
CA THR A 44 -14.45 -14.75 -26.94
C THR A 44 -14.82 -15.45 -25.64
N ILE A 45 -14.70 -14.78 -24.48
CA ILE A 45 -15.00 -15.38 -23.17
C ILE A 45 -16.17 -14.63 -22.50
N ARG A 46 -17.37 -15.25 -22.49
CA ARG A 46 -18.54 -14.78 -21.71
C ARG A 46 -18.36 -15.17 -20.24
N THR A 47 -17.58 -14.42 -19.48
CA THR A 47 -17.43 -14.64 -18.03
C THR A 47 -17.55 -13.32 -17.26
N ASP A 48 -18.26 -13.33 -16.13
CA ASP A 48 -18.48 -12.16 -15.23
C ASP A 48 -17.23 -11.72 -14.45
N VAL A 49 -16.08 -12.37 -14.70
CA VAL A 49 -14.79 -12.15 -14.06
C VAL A 49 -14.31 -10.67 -14.11
N PRO A 50 -14.54 -9.88 -15.18
CA PRO A 50 -14.10 -8.48 -15.23
C PRO A 50 -14.82 -7.62 -14.19
N LEU A 51 -16.12 -7.84 -13.97
CA LEU A 51 -16.92 -7.07 -13.01
C LEU A 51 -16.46 -7.35 -11.58
N VAL A 52 -16.18 -8.62 -11.25
CA VAL A 52 -15.70 -9.01 -9.91
C VAL A 52 -14.38 -8.31 -9.60
N ASN A 53 -13.44 -8.28 -10.55
CA ASN A 53 -12.14 -7.64 -10.34
C ASN A 53 -12.26 -6.11 -10.20
N ILE A 54 -13.14 -5.46 -10.98
CA ILE A 54 -13.44 -4.03 -10.82
C ILE A 54 -13.99 -3.76 -9.42
N VAL A 55 -14.96 -4.56 -8.96
CA VAL A 55 -15.53 -4.41 -7.62
C VAL A 55 -14.47 -4.63 -6.53
N GLN A 56 -13.61 -5.65 -6.66
CA GLN A 56 -12.51 -5.89 -5.73
C GLN A 56 -11.51 -4.74 -5.71
N PHE A 57 -11.14 -4.20 -6.87
CA PHE A 57 -10.28 -3.03 -6.98
C PHE A 57 -10.88 -1.81 -6.27
N LEU A 58 -12.17 -1.54 -6.51
CA LEU A 58 -12.88 -0.44 -5.85
C LEU A 58 -13.02 -0.65 -4.34
N LEU A 59 -13.20 -1.89 -3.88
CA LEU A 59 -13.20 -2.22 -2.45
C LEU A 59 -11.84 -1.97 -1.82
N ILE A 60 -10.74 -2.26 -2.53
CA ILE A 60 -9.38 -1.98 -2.07
C ILE A 60 -9.13 -0.47 -2.00
N VAL A 61 -9.42 0.27 -3.07
CA VAL A 61 -9.30 1.74 -3.06
C VAL A 61 -10.15 2.34 -1.94
N GLY A 62 -11.43 1.93 -1.86
CA GLY A 62 -12.37 2.37 -0.83
C GLY A 62 -11.91 2.04 0.59
N GLY A 63 -11.37 0.84 0.80
CA GLY A 63 -10.84 0.39 2.10
C GLY A 63 -9.62 1.21 2.55
N MET A 64 -8.69 1.50 1.64
CA MET A 64 -7.53 2.35 1.93
C MET A 64 -7.96 3.80 2.21
N VAL A 65 -8.88 4.34 1.41
CA VAL A 65 -9.42 5.69 1.61
C VAL A 65 -10.18 5.80 2.94
N ALA A 66 -11.03 4.83 3.28
CA ALA A 66 -11.74 4.78 4.55
C ALA A 66 -10.77 4.71 5.73
N SER A 67 -9.71 3.90 5.61
CA SER A 67 -8.67 3.77 6.63
C SER A 67 -7.94 5.10 6.87
N LEU A 68 -7.60 5.84 5.80
CA LEU A 68 -7.01 7.17 5.92
C LEU A 68 -8.00 8.20 6.47
N ALA A 69 -9.28 8.10 6.12
CA ALA A 69 -10.32 9.00 6.63
C ALA A 69 -10.50 8.89 8.15
N LEU A 70 -10.28 7.69 8.71
CA LEU A 70 -10.37 7.43 10.15
C LEU A 70 -9.25 8.13 10.96
N LEU A 71 -8.10 8.42 10.35
CA LEU A 71 -6.95 9.02 11.04
C LEU A 71 -7.34 10.33 11.74
N PRO A 72 -6.94 10.51 13.02
CA PRO A 72 -7.22 11.72 13.78
C PRO A 72 -6.20 12.83 13.45
N THR A 73 -6.11 13.20 12.16
CA THR A 73 -5.21 14.21 11.60
C THR A 73 -5.97 15.26 10.76
N PRO A 74 -5.36 16.43 10.49
CA PRO A 74 -5.98 17.47 9.67
C PRO A 74 -6.47 16.95 8.31
N GLY A 75 -7.60 17.49 7.84
CA GLY A 75 -8.23 17.06 6.58
C GLY A 75 -7.29 17.12 5.38
N MET A 76 -6.50 18.19 5.23
CA MET A 76 -5.54 18.34 4.12
C MET A 76 -4.53 17.19 4.02
N ARG A 77 -4.08 16.66 5.16
CA ARG A 77 -3.12 15.54 5.18
C ARG A 77 -3.78 14.23 4.75
N ARG A 78 -5.01 14.00 5.20
CA ARG A 78 -5.81 12.85 4.77
C ARG A 78 -6.08 12.92 3.27
N VAL A 79 -6.42 14.10 2.75
CA VAL A 79 -6.56 14.32 1.30
C VAL A 79 -5.26 13.99 0.58
N GLY A 80 -4.11 14.50 1.04
CA GLY A 80 -2.82 14.16 0.41
C GLY A 80 -2.53 12.66 0.38
N GLY A 81 -2.81 11.94 1.47
CA GLY A 81 -2.65 10.49 1.53
C GLY A 81 -3.62 9.75 0.59
N VAL A 82 -4.88 10.18 0.55
CA VAL A 82 -5.91 9.64 -0.35
C VAL A 82 -5.52 9.88 -1.81
N THR A 83 -5.05 11.07 -2.14
CA THR A 83 -4.57 11.39 -3.49
C THR A 83 -3.44 10.47 -3.91
N LEU A 84 -2.44 10.23 -3.03
CA LEU A 84 -1.37 9.30 -3.36
C LEU A 84 -1.90 7.89 -3.60
N VAL A 85 -2.74 7.35 -2.71
CA VAL A 85 -3.34 6.02 -2.86
C VAL A 85 -4.08 5.89 -4.19
N CYS A 86 -4.96 6.84 -4.50
CA CYS A 86 -5.73 6.83 -5.74
C CYS A 86 -4.79 6.91 -6.95
N VAL A 87 -3.91 7.91 -7.00
CA VAL A 87 -3.00 8.10 -8.14
C VAL A 87 -2.13 6.86 -8.35
N THR A 88 -1.53 6.32 -7.29
CA THR A 88 -0.69 5.12 -7.38
C THR A 88 -1.47 3.91 -7.92
N LEU A 89 -2.65 3.61 -7.37
CA LEU A 89 -3.43 2.44 -7.79
C LEU A 89 -4.03 2.60 -9.18
N PHE A 90 -4.56 3.79 -9.51
CA PHE A 90 -5.14 4.04 -10.83
C PHE A 90 -4.05 4.09 -11.92
N LEU A 91 -2.90 4.73 -11.68
CA LEU A 91 -1.79 4.69 -12.63
C LEU A 91 -1.27 3.26 -12.82
N TRP A 92 -1.15 2.49 -11.75
CA TRP A 92 -0.76 1.08 -11.85
C TRP A 92 -1.75 0.28 -12.70
N ALA A 93 -3.05 0.45 -12.48
CA ALA A 93 -4.08 -0.22 -13.28
C ALA A 93 -4.00 0.20 -14.76
N THR A 94 -3.91 1.51 -15.05
CA THR A 94 -3.80 2.02 -16.42
C THR A 94 -2.54 1.50 -17.12
N LEU A 95 -1.38 1.61 -16.48
CA LEU A 95 -0.10 1.16 -17.07
C LEU A 95 -0.04 -0.36 -17.20
N GLY A 96 -0.65 -1.10 -16.27
CA GLY A 96 -0.78 -2.55 -16.35
C GLY A 96 -1.63 -3.00 -17.54
N LEU A 97 -2.72 -2.30 -17.82
CA LEU A 97 -3.56 -2.53 -19.00
C LEU A 97 -2.81 -2.22 -20.30
N GLU A 98 -2.19 -1.05 -20.39
CA GLU A 98 -1.41 -0.64 -21.56
C GLU A 98 -0.26 -1.62 -21.86
N ARG A 99 0.40 -2.14 -20.82
CA ARG A 99 1.41 -3.18 -20.99
C ARG A 99 0.80 -4.52 -21.39
N GLY A 100 -0.31 -4.91 -20.78
CA GLY A 100 -1.01 -6.16 -21.09
C GLY A 100 -1.56 -6.26 -22.51
N VAL A 101 -1.99 -5.13 -23.09
CA VAL A 101 -2.41 -5.02 -24.49
C VAL A 101 -1.22 -4.93 -25.45
N GLY A 102 -0.02 -4.69 -24.93
CA GLY A 102 1.19 -4.56 -25.75
C GLY A 102 1.32 -3.17 -26.38
N ASN A 103 0.91 -2.09 -25.71
CA ASN A 103 1.28 -0.73 -26.12
C ASN A 103 2.62 -0.30 -25.52
N ILE A 104 2.99 -0.89 -24.38
CA ILE A 104 4.23 -0.62 -23.65
C ILE A 104 5.10 -1.87 -23.66
N HIS A 105 6.32 -1.78 -24.18
CA HIS A 105 7.19 -2.93 -24.42
C HIS A 105 8.49 -2.89 -23.63
N GLU A 106 9.29 -1.84 -23.81
CA GLU A 106 10.64 -1.75 -23.27
C GLU A 106 10.83 -0.54 -22.35
N PRO A 107 11.78 -0.61 -21.40
CA PRO A 107 12.56 -1.79 -21.01
C PRO A 107 11.78 -2.71 -20.05
N ASP A 108 11.83 -4.02 -20.29
CA ASP A 108 11.01 -5.00 -19.55
C ASP A 108 11.27 -4.98 -18.02
N ALA A 109 12.53 -4.90 -17.62
CA ALA A 109 12.92 -4.85 -16.21
C ALA A 109 12.31 -3.65 -15.45
N LEU A 110 12.19 -2.48 -16.10
CA LEU A 110 11.57 -1.31 -15.49
C LEU A 110 10.08 -1.55 -15.25
N TRP A 111 9.40 -2.12 -16.23
CA TRP A 111 7.96 -2.36 -16.14
C TRP A 111 7.64 -3.49 -15.16
N ALA A 112 8.46 -4.54 -15.12
CA ALA A 112 8.37 -5.58 -14.10
C ALA A 112 8.51 -5.00 -12.68
N PHE A 113 9.39 -4.01 -12.50
CA PHE A 113 9.56 -3.32 -11.22
C PHE A 113 8.37 -2.40 -10.87
N VAL A 114 8.00 -1.50 -11.78
CA VAL A 114 6.99 -0.45 -11.51
C VAL A 114 5.58 -1.03 -11.43
N LEU A 115 5.31 -2.14 -12.12
CA LEU A 115 4.04 -2.84 -12.08
C LEU A 115 3.99 -3.96 -11.03
N ASP A 116 5.06 -4.17 -10.25
CA ASP A 116 5.04 -5.13 -9.17
C ASP A 116 3.95 -4.78 -8.16
N GLN A 117 3.02 -5.72 -7.98
CA GLN A 117 1.84 -5.52 -7.15
C GLN A 117 2.19 -5.31 -5.68
N GLY A 118 3.25 -5.95 -5.18
CA GLY A 118 3.73 -5.76 -3.81
C GLY A 118 4.30 -4.35 -3.59
N PHE A 119 5.09 -3.86 -4.55
CA PHE A 119 5.62 -2.49 -4.56
C PHE A 119 4.51 -1.46 -4.55
N VAL A 120 3.57 -1.55 -5.48
CA VAL A 120 2.46 -0.60 -5.62
C VAL A 120 1.59 -0.60 -4.37
N THR A 121 1.29 -1.80 -3.85
CA THR A 121 0.47 -1.97 -2.65
C THR A 121 1.12 -1.34 -1.42
N LEU A 122 2.40 -1.61 -1.19
CA LEU A 122 3.15 -1.01 -0.07
C LEU A 122 3.34 0.49 -0.26
N LEU A 123 3.61 0.96 -1.48
CA LEU A 123 3.77 2.38 -1.78
C LEU A 123 2.48 3.15 -1.49
N ALA A 124 1.33 2.65 -1.94
CA ALA A 124 0.03 3.25 -1.67
C ALA A 124 -0.27 3.24 -0.16
N ALA A 125 -0.14 2.09 0.49
CA ALA A 125 -0.49 1.93 1.90
C ALA A 125 0.44 2.72 2.83
N VAL A 126 1.74 2.48 2.76
CA VAL A 126 2.74 3.10 3.64
C VAL A 126 2.93 4.57 3.27
N GLY A 127 3.05 4.90 1.99
CA GLY A 127 3.19 6.28 1.53
C GLY A 127 1.96 7.11 1.90
N GLY A 128 0.76 6.60 1.62
CA GLY A 128 -0.49 7.29 1.96
C GLY A 128 -0.63 7.53 3.47
N TRP A 129 -0.28 6.53 4.27
CA TRP A 129 -0.29 6.64 5.73
C TRP A 129 0.74 7.63 6.26
N VAL A 130 1.98 7.64 5.75
CA VAL A 130 3.04 8.58 6.16
C VAL A 130 2.62 10.02 5.86
N ILE A 131 2.07 10.29 4.67
CA ILE A 131 1.52 11.61 4.32
C ILE A 131 0.43 12.01 5.32
N ALA A 132 -0.55 11.13 5.52
CA ALA A 132 -1.71 11.43 6.34
C ALA A 132 -1.37 11.65 7.83
N ARG A 133 -0.33 10.98 8.32
CA ARG A 133 0.22 11.17 9.67
C ARG A 133 0.90 12.53 9.82
N GLY A 134 1.59 13.00 8.78
CA GLY A 134 2.26 14.31 8.69
C GLY A 134 3.25 14.59 9.83
N ARG A 135 4.08 13.60 10.12
CA ARG A 135 5.17 13.69 11.10
C ARG A 135 6.45 14.17 10.42
N HIS A 136 7.59 14.02 11.09
CA HIS A 136 8.86 14.53 10.60
C HIS A 136 9.20 13.97 9.20
N PRO A 137 9.77 14.76 8.27
CA PRO A 137 10.07 14.31 6.90
C PRO A 137 10.99 13.09 6.84
N LEU A 138 11.84 12.87 7.85
CA LEU A 138 12.67 11.66 7.93
C LEU A 138 11.85 10.36 8.04
N SER A 139 10.61 10.41 8.51
CA SER A 139 9.74 9.22 8.56
C SER A 139 9.43 8.65 7.18
N TRP A 140 9.62 9.42 6.10
CA TRP A 140 9.47 8.93 4.72
C TRP A 140 10.45 7.84 4.34
N ILE A 141 11.56 7.71 5.05
CA ILE A 141 12.53 6.63 4.79
C ILE A 141 11.88 5.24 4.87
N VAL A 142 10.82 5.08 5.67
CA VAL A 142 10.14 3.77 5.82
C VAL A 142 9.42 3.34 4.55
N VAL A 143 9.11 4.27 3.63
CA VAL A 143 8.49 3.96 2.34
C VAL A 143 9.42 3.09 1.47
N ILE A 144 10.74 3.09 1.75
CA ILE A 144 11.70 2.25 1.05
C ILE A 144 11.38 0.75 1.15
N VAL A 145 10.59 0.33 2.14
CA VAL A 145 10.12 -1.06 2.27
C VAL A 145 9.33 -1.51 1.04
N ALA A 146 8.68 -0.59 0.33
CA ALA A 146 7.96 -0.88 -0.90
C ALA A 146 8.87 -1.45 -1.99
N ILE A 147 10.17 -1.17 -1.97
CA ILE A 147 11.13 -1.66 -2.98
C ILE A 147 11.47 -3.14 -2.77
N VAL A 148 11.15 -3.72 -1.60
CA VAL A 148 11.54 -5.10 -1.28
C VAL A 148 10.87 -6.13 -2.20
N PRO A 149 9.54 -6.12 -2.42
CA PRO A 149 8.89 -7.07 -3.33
C PRO A 149 9.51 -7.18 -4.73
N PRO A 150 9.74 -6.10 -5.49
CA PRO A 150 10.29 -6.22 -6.85
C PRO A 150 11.76 -6.65 -6.89
N ILE A 151 12.50 -6.60 -5.77
CA ILE A 151 13.84 -7.18 -5.66
C ILE A 151 13.76 -8.68 -5.35
N VAL A 152 12.87 -9.06 -4.43
CA VAL A 152 12.75 -10.45 -3.98
C VAL A 152 12.01 -11.32 -4.99
N GLY A 153 11.01 -10.77 -5.69
CA GLY A 153 10.20 -11.49 -6.67
C GLY A 153 11.03 -12.23 -7.72
N PRO A 154 11.92 -11.56 -8.46
CA PRO A 154 12.80 -12.20 -9.43
C PRO A 154 13.67 -13.31 -8.81
N ALA A 155 14.24 -13.07 -7.62
CA ALA A 155 15.06 -14.07 -6.94
C ALA A 155 14.28 -15.34 -6.54
N LEU A 156 12.99 -15.21 -6.21
CA LEU A 156 12.12 -16.36 -5.94
C LEU A 156 11.80 -17.14 -7.21
N ILE A 157 11.62 -16.45 -8.34
CA ILE A 157 11.40 -17.06 -9.65
C ILE A 157 12.65 -17.83 -10.09
N GLU A 158 13.83 -17.22 -9.94
CA GLU A 158 15.12 -17.86 -10.23
C GLU A 158 15.40 -19.08 -9.35
N ALA A 159 14.83 -19.11 -8.14
CA ALA A 159 14.92 -20.24 -7.22
C ALA A 159 13.80 -21.29 -7.41
N ASP A 160 13.06 -21.23 -8.52
CA ASP A 160 12.00 -22.18 -8.89
C ASP A 160 10.89 -22.35 -7.83
N PHE A 161 10.54 -21.27 -7.12
CA PHE A 161 9.43 -21.32 -6.17
C PHE A 161 8.11 -21.65 -6.86
N THR A 162 7.30 -22.52 -6.25
CA THR A 162 5.93 -22.76 -6.72
C THR A 162 5.11 -21.46 -6.69
N THR A 163 4.10 -21.33 -7.56
CA THR A 163 3.23 -20.14 -7.59
C THR A 163 2.60 -19.83 -6.23
N GLY A 164 2.20 -20.85 -5.48
CA GLY A 164 1.69 -20.70 -4.11
C GLY A 164 2.76 -20.24 -3.11
N GLY A 165 3.97 -20.79 -3.20
CA GLY A 165 5.11 -20.36 -2.37
C GLY A 165 5.53 -18.91 -2.64
N TYR A 166 5.60 -18.53 -3.92
CA TYR A 166 5.84 -17.16 -4.35
C TYR A 166 4.80 -16.20 -3.74
N ALA A 167 3.51 -16.48 -3.92
CA ALA A 167 2.43 -15.65 -3.41
C ALA A 167 2.51 -15.49 -1.88
N LEU A 168 2.78 -16.58 -1.15
CA LEU A 168 2.88 -16.57 0.30
C LEU A 168 4.05 -15.70 0.79
N VAL A 169 5.23 -15.80 0.15
CA VAL A 169 6.39 -14.98 0.52
C VAL A 169 6.14 -13.51 0.24
N ILE A 170 5.60 -13.17 -0.93
CA ILE A 170 5.30 -11.77 -1.28
C ILE A 170 4.25 -11.19 -0.33
N GLN A 171 3.17 -11.92 -0.02
CA GLN A 171 2.17 -11.48 0.95
C GLN A 171 2.77 -11.28 2.35
N ALA A 172 3.66 -12.18 2.80
CA ALA A 172 4.37 -12.01 4.06
C ALA A 172 5.22 -10.74 4.06
N ILE A 173 5.98 -10.48 2.99
CA ILE A 173 6.78 -9.26 2.84
C ILE A 173 5.89 -8.02 2.91
N VAL A 174 4.76 -8.01 2.21
CA VAL A 174 3.84 -6.87 2.18
C VAL A 174 3.24 -6.61 3.56
N VAL A 175 2.73 -7.65 4.24
CA VAL A 175 2.09 -7.50 5.55
C VAL A 175 3.11 -7.13 6.63
N PHE A 176 4.21 -7.89 6.74
CA PHE A 176 5.23 -7.62 7.75
C PHE A 176 6.02 -6.35 7.44
N GLY A 177 6.25 -6.03 6.17
CA GLY A 177 6.88 -4.78 5.74
C GLY A 177 6.03 -3.57 6.09
N GLY A 178 4.72 -3.61 5.83
CA GLY A 178 3.79 -2.56 6.24
C GLY A 178 3.75 -2.36 7.75
N LEU A 179 3.69 -3.46 8.52
CA LEU A 179 3.73 -3.41 9.98
C LEU A 179 5.06 -2.84 10.50
N ALA A 180 6.18 -3.31 9.95
CA ALA A 180 7.51 -2.83 10.30
C ALA A 180 7.67 -1.32 10.01
N ALA A 181 7.12 -0.84 8.89
CA ALA A 181 7.15 0.58 8.53
C ALA A 181 6.40 1.45 9.55
N VAL A 182 5.24 1.00 10.04
CA VAL A 182 4.48 1.71 11.09
C VAL A 182 5.31 1.86 12.36
N TRP A 183 5.93 0.77 12.82
CA TRP A 183 6.76 0.77 14.03
C TRP A 183 8.06 1.54 13.86
N ALA A 184 8.72 1.42 12.72
CA ALA A 184 9.91 2.18 12.38
C ALA A 184 9.62 3.69 12.35
N ALA A 185 8.50 4.10 11.76
CA ALA A 185 8.10 5.50 11.73
C ALA A 185 7.75 6.03 13.15
N ALA A 186 7.15 5.19 13.99
CA ALA A 186 6.90 5.53 15.39
C ALA A 186 8.22 5.67 16.19
N TRP A 187 9.19 4.82 15.91
CA TRP A 187 10.51 4.86 16.53
C TRP A 187 11.31 6.11 16.13
N ILE A 188 11.33 6.44 14.84
CA ILE A 188 11.97 7.65 14.31
C ILE A 188 11.44 8.90 15.01
N ASP A 189 10.11 9.01 15.14
CA ASP A 189 9.51 10.17 15.81
C ASP A 189 9.92 10.28 17.28
N ARG A 190 9.93 9.16 18.02
CA ARG A 190 10.35 9.14 19.43
C ARG A 190 11.80 9.58 19.60
N LEU A 191 12.69 9.16 18.70
CA LEU A 191 14.10 9.57 18.74
C LEU A 191 14.26 11.07 18.47
N LEU A 192 13.47 11.63 17.55
CA LEU A 192 13.53 13.04 17.21
C LEU A 192 12.94 13.94 18.31
N GLU A 193 11.83 13.54 18.92
CA GLU A 193 11.24 14.22 20.09
C GLU A 193 12.23 14.26 21.26
N ARG A 194 12.95 13.15 21.54
CA ARG A 194 13.98 13.10 22.59
C ARG A 194 15.16 14.04 22.33
N ARG A 195 15.62 14.14 21.07
CA ARG A 195 16.73 15.04 20.71
C ARG A 195 16.36 16.51 20.90
N GLN A 196 15.15 16.90 20.54
CA GLN A 196 14.65 18.27 20.73
C GLN A 196 14.52 18.64 22.22
N ALA A 197 14.07 17.68 23.05
CA ALA A 197 13.99 17.89 24.50
C ALA A 197 15.38 18.10 25.12
N GLY A 198 16.38 17.28 24.76
CA GLY A 198 17.75 17.40 25.27
C GLY A 198 18.50 18.67 24.82
N SER A 199 18.23 19.18 23.61
CA SER A 199 18.80 20.46 23.18
C SER A 199 18.23 21.65 23.94
N SER A 200 16.96 21.59 24.35
CA SER A 200 16.29 22.67 25.09
C SER A 200 16.70 22.78 26.57
N SER A 201 17.22 21.70 27.16
CA SER A 201 17.71 21.70 28.55
C SER A 201 19.16 22.20 28.70
N THR A 202 19.91 22.28 27.60
CA THR A 202 21.33 22.70 27.60
C THR A 202 21.48 24.21 27.32
N SER A 203 20.39 24.90 26.96
CA SER A 203 20.36 26.34 26.67
C SER A 203 19.73 27.19 27.79
N ARG A 204 19.70 26.69 29.02
CA ARG A 204 19.30 27.44 30.24
C ARG A 204 20.43 27.34 31.25
#